data_AF-W9P148-F1
#
_entry.id   AF-W9P148-F1
#
_cell.length_a   1.000
_cell.length_b   1.000
_cell.length_c   1.000
_cell.angle_alpha   90.00
_cell.angle_beta   90.00
_cell.angle_gamma   90.00
#
_symmetry.space_group_name_H-M   'P 1'
#
loop_
_entity.id
_entity.type
_entity.pdbx_description
1 polymer ?
#
loop_
_entity_poly.entity_id
_entity_poly.type
_entity_poly.pdbx_seq_one_letter_code
_entity_poly.pdbx_strand_id
1 'polypeptide(L)'
;MSQSASKHQEPVDPEASCRGIAYRDLSPEQQEMSDILYKMERHNLDLLGIAELGRDGIFRYLDADRNIHYAIALRPALIKALLDRTPYDQEEEKFWRGINGTKVPKDQWYNPPPGILPPPLSEEHRNEGRQLNEMNKEKFDKIRADSKNYKERLVFIESDHKLE
;
A
#
# COMPACT_ATOMS: atom_id res chain seq x y z
N MET A 1 1.31 -38.04 -45.18
CA MET A 1 0.92 -36.66 -45.49
C MET A 1 -0.37 -36.36 -44.76
N SER A 2 -0.32 -35.67 -43.61
CA SER A 2 -1.41 -34.87 -43.05
C SER A 2 -0.85 -34.09 -41.87
N GLN A 3 -0.42 -32.87 -42.15
CA GLN A 3 -0.06 -31.87 -41.16
C GLN A 3 -1.35 -31.35 -40.53
N SER A 4 -1.48 -31.46 -39.21
CA SER A 4 -2.55 -30.78 -38.47
C SER A 4 -2.10 -29.35 -38.18
N ALA A 5 -2.85 -28.39 -38.71
CA ALA A 5 -2.58 -26.97 -38.60
C ALA A 5 -2.61 -26.51 -37.15
N SER A 6 -1.49 -25.95 -36.69
CA SER A 6 -1.36 -25.26 -35.41
C SER A 6 -2.19 -23.97 -35.46
N LYS A 7 -3.19 -23.88 -34.58
CA LYS A 7 -4.05 -22.71 -34.44
C LYS A 7 -3.19 -21.57 -33.90
N HIS A 8 -2.89 -20.59 -34.74
CA HIS A 8 -2.20 -19.37 -34.34
C HIS A 8 -2.96 -18.71 -33.19
N GLN A 9 -2.33 -18.66 -32.02
CA GLN A 9 -2.68 -17.70 -30.98
C GLN A 9 -2.33 -16.32 -31.54
N GLU A 10 -3.33 -15.44 -31.56
CA GLU A 10 -3.10 -14.03 -31.82
C GLU A 10 -2.07 -13.47 -30.83
N PRO A 11 -1.16 -12.59 -31.27
CA PRO A 11 -0.18 -12.01 -30.38
C PRO A 11 -0.91 -11.14 -29.36
N VAL A 12 -0.82 -11.53 -28.09
CA VAL A 12 -1.25 -10.69 -26.97
C VAL A 12 -0.37 -9.45 -27.00
N ASP A 13 -0.99 -8.31 -27.27
CA ASP A 13 -0.34 -7.01 -27.32
C ASP A 13 0.41 -6.75 -25.99
N PRO A 14 1.74 -6.66 -25.98
CA PRO A 14 2.51 -6.42 -24.76
C PRO A 14 2.25 -5.02 -24.17
N GLU A 15 1.59 -4.10 -24.90
CA GLU A 15 1.20 -2.76 -24.40
C GLU A 15 -0.12 -2.73 -23.63
N ALA A 16 -0.83 -3.85 -23.49
CA ALA A 16 -2.04 -3.92 -22.65
C ALA A 16 -1.72 -3.97 -21.14
N SER A 17 -0.45 -4.06 -20.76
CA SER A 17 -0.01 -4.15 -19.37
C SER A 17 0.02 -2.77 -18.71
N CYS A 18 -0.87 -2.57 -17.74
CA CYS A 18 -0.88 -1.49 -16.73
C CYS A 18 -1.25 -0.07 -17.21
N ARG A 19 -2.45 0.12 -17.79
CA ARG A 19 -3.06 1.45 -17.79
C ARG A 19 -3.60 1.75 -16.38
N GLY A 20 -3.03 2.75 -15.71
CA GLY A 20 -3.54 3.21 -14.43
C GLY A 20 -5.00 3.69 -14.53
N ILE A 21 -5.77 3.52 -13.46
CA ILE A 21 -7.20 3.80 -13.37
C ILE A 21 -7.41 5.14 -12.69
N ALA A 22 -8.24 6.01 -13.27
CA ALA A 22 -8.57 7.29 -12.64
C ALA A 22 -9.46 7.06 -11.40
N TYR A 23 -9.31 7.91 -10.37
CA TYR A 23 -10.04 7.76 -9.10
C TYR A 23 -11.56 7.57 -9.27
N ARG A 24 -12.18 8.32 -10.19
CA ARG A 24 -13.63 8.26 -10.45
C ARG A 24 -14.10 6.91 -11.00
N ASP A 25 -13.19 6.14 -11.60
CA ASP A 25 -13.45 4.87 -12.27
C ASP A 25 -13.05 3.67 -11.38
N LEU A 26 -12.51 3.92 -10.17
CA LEU A 26 -12.18 2.90 -9.18
C LEU A 26 -13.43 2.31 -8.52
N SER A 27 -13.33 1.06 -8.05
CA SER A 27 -14.34 0.49 -7.15
C SER A 27 -14.43 1.30 -5.84
N PRO A 28 -15.57 1.23 -5.12
CA PRO A 28 -15.74 1.95 -3.85
C PRO A 28 -14.62 1.67 -2.84
N GLU A 29 -14.19 0.41 -2.71
CA GLU A 29 -13.11 0.02 -1.82
C GLU A 29 -11.76 0.62 -2.23
N GLN A 30 -11.48 0.72 -3.54
CA GLN A 30 -10.25 1.33 -4.04
C GLN A 30 -10.26 2.85 -3.91
N GLN A 31 -11.42 3.50 -4.01
CA GLN A 31 -11.57 4.92 -3.69
C GLN A 31 -11.33 5.17 -2.20
N GLU A 32 -11.96 4.39 -1.32
CA GLU A 32 -11.80 4.48 0.12
C GLU A 32 -10.33 4.24 0.53
N MET A 33 -9.67 3.26 -0.06
CA MET A 33 -8.25 3.02 0.19
C MET A 33 -7.38 4.20 -0.27
N SER A 34 -7.70 4.84 -1.41
CA SER A 34 -7.00 6.05 -1.85
C SER A 34 -7.19 7.22 -0.87
N ASP A 35 -8.40 7.38 -0.32
CA ASP A 35 -8.69 8.40 0.68
C ASP A 35 -7.95 8.13 2.00
N ILE A 36 -7.81 6.87 2.40
CA ILE A 36 -7.04 6.48 3.59
C ILE A 36 -5.55 6.81 3.42
N LEU A 37 -4.95 6.45 2.29
CA LEU A 37 -3.54 6.77 2.01
C LEU A 37 -3.32 8.29 1.97
N TYR A 38 -4.22 9.05 1.35
CA TYR A 38 -4.15 10.50 1.35
C TYR A 38 -4.26 11.10 2.77
N LYS A 39 -5.20 10.60 3.59
CA LYS A 39 -5.31 11.03 5.00
C LYS A 39 -4.03 10.75 5.76
N MET A 40 -3.42 9.59 5.57
CA MET A 40 -2.12 9.25 6.17
C MET A 40 -1.03 10.23 5.71
N GLU A 41 -0.91 10.52 4.41
CA GLU A 41 0.09 11.46 3.85
C GLU A 41 0.02 12.87 4.47
N ARG A 42 -1.14 13.26 5.02
CA ARG A 42 -1.33 14.54 5.71
C ARG A 42 -0.64 14.63 7.09
N HIS A 43 -0.22 13.52 7.68
CA HIS A 43 0.36 13.47 9.04
C HIS A 43 1.82 13.93 9.12
N ASN A 44 2.26 14.88 8.27
CA ASN A 44 3.65 15.35 8.14
C ASN A 44 4.64 14.18 8.19
N LEU A 45 4.60 13.34 7.13
CA LEU A 45 5.41 12.13 7.07
C LEU A 45 6.89 12.46 7.33
N ASP A 46 7.43 11.87 8.40
CA ASP A 46 8.85 11.56 8.52
C ASP A 46 9.26 10.72 7.32
N LEU A 47 10.20 11.22 6.54
CA LEU A 47 10.73 10.55 5.35
C LEU A 47 11.50 9.26 5.71
N LEU A 48 11.82 9.05 6.99
CA LEU A 48 12.38 7.81 7.53
C LEU A 48 11.32 6.93 8.22
N GLY A 49 10.07 7.37 8.22
CA GLY A 49 8.93 6.62 8.68
C GLY A 49 8.48 5.55 7.70
N ILE A 50 7.56 4.70 8.14
CA ILE A 50 7.01 3.60 7.35
C ILE A 50 5.50 3.55 7.47
N ALA A 51 4.84 3.22 6.36
CA ALA A 51 3.44 2.84 6.34
C ALA A 51 3.36 1.31 6.28
N GLU A 52 2.62 0.70 7.20
CA GLU A 52 2.59 -0.75 7.36
C GLU A 52 1.18 -1.24 7.68
N LEU A 53 0.76 -2.32 7.02
CA LEU A 53 -0.38 -3.11 7.46
C LEU A 53 0.09 -4.16 8.46
N GLY A 54 -0.24 -3.95 9.75
CA GLY A 54 0.09 -4.92 10.79
C GLY A 54 -0.68 -6.23 10.60
N ARG A 55 -0.13 -7.33 11.12
CA ARG A 55 -0.75 -8.68 11.11
C ARG A 55 -2.10 -8.74 11.82
N ASP A 56 -2.40 -7.73 12.62
CA ASP A 56 -3.68 -7.50 13.29
C ASP A 56 -4.74 -6.84 12.38
N GLY A 57 -4.40 -6.52 11.13
CA GLY A 57 -5.28 -5.85 10.17
C GLY A 57 -5.40 -4.33 10.40
N ILE A 58 -4.51 -3.74 11.21
CA ILE A 58 -4.46 -2.30 11.43
C ILE A 58 -3.37 -1.70 10.53
N PHE A 59 -3.77 -0.76 9.68
CA PHE A 59 -2.83 0.03 8.88
C PHE A 59 -2.32 1.20 9.71
N ARG A 60 -0.99 1.31 9.84
CA ARG A 60 -0.30 2.29 10.66
C ARG A 60 0.70 3.08 9.84
N TYR A 61 0.90 4.33 10.24
CA TYR A 61 2.07 5.10 9.87
C TYR A 61 2.91 5.38 11.11
N LEU A 62 4.18 5.00 11.01
CA LEU A 62 5.18 5.02 12.06
C LEU A 62 6.29 5.99 11.66
N ASP A 63 6.80 6.79 12.61
CA ASP A 63 8.05 7.51 12.36
C ASP A 63 9.29 6.59 12.49
N ALA A 64 10.48 7.17 12.36
CA ALA A 64 11.73 6.44 12.48
C ALA A 64 11.97 5.80 13.87
N ASP A 65 11.34 6.33 14.93
CA ASP A 65 11.39 5.78 16.30
C ASP A 65 10.22 4.82 16.58
N ARG A 66 9.39 4.54 15.57
CA ARG A 66 8.19 3.71 15.65
C ARG A 66 7.07 4.29 16.52
N ASN A 67 7.04 5.61 16.71
CA ASN A 67 5.85 6.26 17.23
C ASN A 67 4.75 6.24 16.17
N ILE A 68 3.53 5.90 16.59
CA ILE A 68 2.37 5.78 15.70
C ILE A 68 1.72 7.17 15.55
N HIS A 69 1.73 7.71 14.33
CA HIS A 69 1.12 9.02 14.00
C HIS A 69 -0.26 8.90 13.38
N TYR A 70 -0.54 7.76 12.75
CA TYR A 70 -1.82 7.45 12.14
C TYR A 70 -2.06 5.94 12.26
N ALA A 71 -3.28 5.55 12.63
CA ALA A 71 -3.70 4.16 12.63
C ALA A 71 -5.18 4.06 12.27
N ILE A 72 -5.51 3.05 11.46
CA ILE A 72 -6.88 2.73 11.07
C ILE A 72 -7.07 1.22 10.92
N ALA A 73 -8.18 0.70 11.44
CA ALA A 73 -8.58 -0.67 11.15
C ALA A 73 -9.04 -0.83 9.71
N LEU A 74 -8.48 -1.80 9.01
CA LEU A 74 -8.95 -2.19 7.69
C LEU A 74 -9.91 -3.38 7.82
N ARG A 75 -11.07 -3.26 7.17
CA ARG A 75 -11.95 -4.41 6.91
C ARG A 75 -11.36 -5.29 5.79
N PRO A 76 -11.73 -6.57 5.66
CA PRO A 76 -11.13 -7.49 4.69
C PRO A 76 -11.10 -6.94 3.25
N ALA A 77 -12.17 -6.25 2.85
CA ALA A 77 -12.26 -5.62 1.54
C ALA A 77 -11.23 -4.50 1.30
N LEU A 78 -10.84 -3.76 2.35
CA LEU A 78 -9.80 -2.74 2.27
C LEU A 78 -8.38 -3.33 2.36
N ILE A 79 -8.21 -4.43 3.09
CA ILE A 79 -6.95 -5.19 3.05
C ILE A 79 -6.72 -5.68 1.62
N LYS A 80 -7.73 -6.31 1.01
CA LYS A 80 -7.70 -6.70 -0.41
C LYS A 80 -7.38 -5.50 -1.31
N ALA A 81 -8.07 -4.37 -1.13
CA ALA A 81 -7.84 -3.18 -1.95
C ALA A 81 -6.41 -2.64 -1.85
N LEU A 82 -5.75 -2.78 -0.69
CA LEU A 82 -4.35 -2.43 -0.53
C LEU A 82 -3.42 -3.42 -1.26
N LEU A 83 -3.63 -4.73 -1.08
CA LEU A 83 -2.81 -5.78 -1.71
C LEU A 83 -2.96 -5.79 -3.23
N ASP A 84 -4.15 -5.48 -3.75
CA ASP A 84 -4.41 -5.43 -5.19
C ASP A 84 -3.57 -4.34 -5.91
N ARG A 85 -2.95 -3.42 -5.18
CA ARG A 85 -2.06 -2.37 -5.72
C ARG A 85 -0.61 -2.86 -5.90
N THR A 86 -0.32 -4.09 -5.51
CA THR A 86 0.98 -4.74 -5.68
C THR A 86 0.82 -6.01 -6.51
N PRO A 87 1.91 -6.57 -7.06
CA PRO A 87 1.87 -7.86 -7.73
C PRO A 87 1.25 -8.93 -6.85
N TYR A 88 0.56 -9.89 -7.47
CA TYR A 88 -0.10 -10.98 -6.77
C TYR A 88 0.91 -11.87 -6.02
N ASP A 89 0.64 -12.16 -4.75
CA ASP A 89 1.38 -13.13 -3.95
C ASP A 89 0.42 -14.12 -3.28
N GLN A 90 0.57 -15.40 -3.62
CA GLN A 90 -0.25 -16.48 -3.09
C GLN A 90 -0.07 -16.68 -1.57
N GLU A 91 1.13 -16.46 -1.05
CA GLU A 91 1.40 -16.60 0.38
C GLU A 91 0.80 -15.42 1.17
N GLU A 92 0.82 -14.21 0.61
CA GLU A 92 0.08 -13.08 1.17
C GLU A 92 -1.43 -13.33 1.17
N GLU A 93 -1.99 -13.84 0.07
CA GLU A 93 -3.43 -14.18 0.02
C GLU A 93 -3.83 -15.14 1.14
N LYS A 94 -3.05 -16.22 1.33
CA LYS A 94 -3.28 -17.19 2.41
C LYS A 94 -3.16 -16.55 3.78
N PHE A 95 -2.16 -15.70 3.98
CA PHE A 95 -1.88 -15.04 5.24
C PHE A 95 -3.01 -14.07 5.64
N TRP A 96 -3.48 -13.27 4.70
CA TRP A 96 -4.48 -12.22 4.97
C TRP A 96 -5.92 -12.74 5.01
N ARG A 97 -6.17 -13.97 4.56
CA ARG A 97 -7.51 -14.57 4.61
C ARG A 97 -8.04 -14.63 6.04
N GLY A 98 -9.25 -14.12 6.24
CA GLY A 98 -9.91 -14.09 7.56
C GLY A 98 -9.42 -13.00 8.52
N ILE A 99 -8.37 -12.25 8.18
CA ILE A 99 -7.91 -11.11 8.98
C ILE A 99 -8.92 -9.96 8.85
N ASN A 100 -9.31 -9.38 10.00
CA ASN A 100 -10.23 -8.26 10.04
C ASN A 100 -9.86 -7.30 11.18
N GLY A 101 -9.25 -6.17 10.82
CA GLY A 101 -8.83 -5.15 11.77
C GLY A 101 -9.98 -4.51 12.55
N THR A 102 -11.21 -4.55 12.04
CA THR A 102 -12.36 -3.93 12.74
C THR A 102 -12.76 -4.69 14.01
N LYS A 103 -12.19 -5.87 14.24
CA LYS A 103 -12.36 -6.65 15.48
C LYS A 103 -11.33 -6.28 16.55
N VAL A 104 -10.30 -5.50 16.21
CA VAL A 104 -9.24 -5.10 17.14
C VAL A 104 -9.72 -3.91 17.97
N PRO A 105 -9.62 -3.95 19.32
CA PRO A 105 -9.96 -2.82 20.17
C PRO A 105 -9.18 -1.55 19.80
N LYS A 106 -9.86 -0.41 19.81
CA LYS A 106 -9.28 0.88 19.37
C LYS A 106 -8.01 1.26 20.13
N ASP A 107 -7.92 0.92 21.40
CA ASP A 107 -6.73 1.18 22.22
C ASP A 107 -5.47 0.49 21.67
N GLN A 108 -5.63 -0.70 21.07
CA GLN A 108 -4.53 -1.46 20.46
C GLN A 108 -4.09 -0.90 19.10
N TRP A 109 -4.84 0.04 18.52
CA TRP A 109 -4.43 0.67 17.26
C TRP A 109 -3.17 1.52 17.47
N TYR A 110 -3.10 2.20 18.62
CA TYR A 110 -1.96 3.05 19.01
C TYR A 110 -1.11 2.46 20.14
N ASN A 111 -1.56 1.37 20.78
CA ASN A 111 -0.80 0.63 21.78
C ASN A 111 -0.83 -0.87 21.46
N PRO A 112 -0.23 -1.30 20.33
CA PRO A 112 -0.28 -2.68 19.93
C PRO A 112 0.52 -3.57 20.91
N PRO A 113 0.16 -4.87 21.03
CA PRO A 113 0.96 -5.82 21.78
C PRO A 113 2.43 -5.86 21.34
N PRO A 114 3.37 -6.23 22.23
CA PRO A 114 4.77 -6.40 21.87
C PRO A 114 4.95 -7.35 20.69
N GLY A 115 5.83 -6.97 19.74
CA GLY A 115 6.15 -7.78 18.56
C GLY A 115 5.24 -7.56 17.34
N ILE A 116 4.21 -6.70 17.44
CA ILE A 116 3.41 -6.30 16.26
C ILE A 116 4.12 -5.26 15.42
N LEU A 117 4.78 -4.28 16.06
CA LEU A 117 5.51 -3.24 15.34
C LEU A 117 6.88 -3.75 14.89
N PRO A 118 7.34 -3.35 13.69
CA PRO A 118 8.66 -3.66 13.19
C PRO A 118 9.71 -2.89 14.00
N PRO A 119 10.94 -3.41 14.07
CA PRO A 119 12.00 -2.75 14.81
C PRO A 119 12.30 -1.35 14.23
N PRO A 120 12.73 -0.39 15.07
CA PRO A 120 13.27 0.88 14.61
C PRO A 120 14.46 0.68 13.65
N LEU A 121 14.70 1.67 12.80
CA LEU A 121 15.89 1.66 11.93
C LEU A 121 17.18 1.75 12.78
N SER A 122 18.24 1.07 12.33
CA SER A 122 19.58 1.26 12.89
C SER A 122 20.06 2.69 12.67
N GLU A 123 20.98 3.16 13.50
CA GLU A 123 21.54 4.51 13.38
C GLU A 123 22.23 4.75 12.03
N GLU A 124 22.88 3.71 11.48
CA GLU A 124 23.49 3.73 10.15
C GLU A 124 22.45 4.00 9.05
N HIS A 125 21.38 3.20 8.97
CA HIS A 125 20.32 3.42 7.98
C HIS A 125 19.61 4.76 8.17
N ARG A 126 19.52 5.25 9.43
CA ARG A 126 18.99 6.60 9.71
C ARG A 126 19.90 7.69 9.13
N ASN A 127 21.21 7.55 9.24
CA ASN A 127 22.17 8.49 8.67
C ASN A 127 22.10 8.49 7.13
N GLU A 128 22.09 7.31 6.51
CA GLU A 128 21.97 7.17 5.06
C GLU A 128 20.66 7.78 4.55
N GLY A 129 19.53 7.46 5.20
CA GLY A 129 18.25 8.01 4.85
C GLY A 129 18.19 9.54 5.00
N ARG A 130 18.81 10.11 6.05
CA ARG A 130 18.91 11.59 6.19
C ARG A 130 19.66 12.22 5.02
N GLN A 131 20.78 11.65 4.60
CA GLN A 131 21.55 12.15 3.46
C GLN A 131 20.73 12.07 2.16
N LEU A 132 20.04 10.94 1.92
CA LEU A 132 19.16 10.79 0.76
C LEU A 132 18.00 11.79 0.77
N ASN A 133 17.43 12.06 1.94
CA ASN A 133 16.35 13.03 2.11
C ASN A 133 16.82 14.46 1.84
N GLU A 134 18.00 14.84 2.32
CA GLU A 134 18.61 16.14 2.05
C GLU A 134 18.91 16.32 0.56
N MET A 135 19.51 15.31 -0.09
CA MET A 135 19.81 15.34 -1.52
C MET A 135 18.57 15.44 -2.41
N ASN A 136 17.42 14.92 -1.96
CA ASN A 136 16.18 14.86 -2.73
C ASN A 136 15.08 15.78 -2.20
N LYS A 137 15.41 16.74 -1.33
CA LYS A 137 14.43 17.58 -0.62
C LYS A 137 13.40 18.22 -1.55
N GLU A 138 13.84 18.84 -2.64
CA GLU A 138 12.95 19.50 -3.62
C GLU A 138 11.98 18.52 -4.28
N LYS A 139 12.42 17.28 -4.55
CA LYS A 139 11.57 16.23 -5.12
C LYS A 139 10.48 15.83 -4.14
N PHE A 140 10.80 15.68 -2.86
CA PHE A 140 9.81 15.37 -1.83
C PHE A 140 8.82 16.51 -1.60
N ASP A 141 9.29 17.76 -1.58
CA ASP A 141 8.43 18.95 -1.47
C ASP A 141 7.44 19.02 -2.64
N LYS A 142 7.89 18.70 -3.86
CA LYS A 142 7.01 18.61 -5.04
C LYS A 142 5.98 17.48 -4.91
N ILE A 143 6.40 16.27 -4.53
CA ILE A 143 5.48 15.13 -4.31
C ILE A 143 4.39 15.49 -3.29
N ARG A 144 4.77 16.19 -2.22
CA ARG A 144 3.86 16.68 -1.17
C ARG A 144 2.92 17.77 -1.68
N ALA A 145 3.38 18.66 -2.56
CA ALA A 145 2.51 19.66 -3.19
C ALA A 145 1.48 18.98 -4.11
N ASP A 146 1.94 18.04 -4.94
CA ASP A 146 1.11 17.30 -5.90
C ASP A 146 0.11 16.35 -5.22
N SER A 147 0.35 15.95 -3.96
CA SER A 147 -0.61 15.10 -3.21
C SER A 147 -1.93 15.78 -2.90
N LYS A 148 -1.97 17.12 -2.94
CA LYS A 148 -3.24 17.86 -2.78
C LYS A 148 -4.26 17.48 -3.84
N ASN A 149 -3.81 17.04 -5.02
CA ASN A 149 -4.65 16.60 -6.12
C ASN A 149 -4.67 15.07 -6.24
N TYR A 150 -4.62 14.32 -5.14
CA TYR A 150 -4.51 12.86 -5.17
C TYR A 150 -5.58 12.14 -6.01
N LYS A 151 -6.77 12.74 -6.18
CA LYS A 151 -7.85 12.20 -7.03
C LYS A 151 -7.57 12.28 -8.53
N GLU A 152 -6.61 13.10 -8.94
CA GLU A 152 -6.14 13.19 -10.33
C GLU A 152 -5.05 12.13 -10.61
N ARG A 153 -4.49 11.49 -9.58
CA ARG A 153 -3.48 10.43 -9.73
C ARG A 153 -4.15 9.17 -10.27
N LEU A 154 -3.47 8.52 -11.21
CA LEU A 154 -3.84 7.18 -11.64
C LEU A 154 -3.43 6.16 -10.58
N VAL A 155 -4.32 5.21 -10.29
CA VAL A 155 -4.07 4.09 -9.39
C VAL A 155 -3.82 2.84 -10.23
N PHE A 156 -2.74 2.15 -9.93
CA PHE A 156 -2.39 0.90 -10.59
C PHE A 156 -2.92 -0.26 -9.74
N ILE A 157 -3.71 -1.11 -10.37
CA ILE A 157 -4.22 -2.35 -9.80
C ILE A 157 -3.49 -3.47 -10.53
N GLU A 158 -2.64 -4.18 -9.80
CA GLU A 158 -1.70 -5.16 -10.34
C GLU A 158 -2.11 -6.60 -10.02
N SER A 159 -3.10 -6.79 -9.14
CA SER A 159 -3.57 -8.11 -8.75
C SER A 159 -5.05 -8.13 -8.34
N ASP A 160 -5.54 -9.34 -8.03
CA ASP A 160 -6.92 -9.58 -7.60
C ASP A 160 -6.94 -10.69 -6.53
N HIS A 161 -6.41 -10.36 -5.34
CA HIS A 161 -6.31 -11.28 -4.20
C HIS A 161 -7.70 -11.73 -3.74
N LYS A 162 -7.86 -13.02 -3.40
CA LYS A 162 -9.11 -13.63 -2.92
C LYS A 162 -9.07 -13.87 -1.42
N LEU A 163 -9.54 -12.88 -0.65
CA LEU A 163 -9.56 -12.94 0.82
C LEU A 163 -10.86 -13.51 1.43
N GLU A 164 -11.79 -13.98 0.60
CA GLU A 164 -13.08 -14.58 1.01
C GLU A 164 -12.97 -16.01 1.53
#